data_AF-A0A518HIS5-F1
#
_entry.id   AF-A0A518HIS5-F1
#
_cell.length_a   1.000
_cell.length_b   1.000
_cell.length_c   1.000
_cell.angle_alpha   90.00
_cell.angle_beta   90.00
_cell.angle_gamma   90.00
#
_symmetry.space_group_name_H-M   'P 1'
#
loop_
_entity.id
_entity.type
_entity.pdbx_description
1 polymer ?
#
loop_
_entity_poly.entity_id
_entity_poly.type
_entity_poly.pdbx_seq_one_letter_code
_entity_poly.pdbx_strand_id
1 'polypeptide(L)'
;MLLIAFTTATTAISAEPKSSLLTPTQSFSTVKSTLPPGPTLEEKVAALAALVAQQQSQINTLEQQLTNQGNAIEMQISECEAISDRVTAFEQVFDFSDGVLTINFAAIAISADQVSIISPKVEFDAQVEVHGLLEAVSIKTESIDAETYTPGAGNVL
;
A
#
# COMPACT_ATOMS: atom_id res chain seq x y z
N MET A 1 5.85 -69.44 26.96
CA MET A 1 4.53 -69.24 27.62
C MET A 1 3.66 -68.48 26.64
N LEU A 2 2.41 -68.78 26.35
CA LEU A 2 1.47 -69.77 26.87
C LEU A 2 0.42 -69.93 25.77
N LEU A 3 -0.05 -71.16 25.62
CA LEU A 3 -1.08 -71.63 24.71
C LEU A 3 -2.49 -71.24 25.21
N ILE A 4 -3.48 -71.35 24.32
CA ILE A 4 -4.88 -71.82 24.53
C ILE A 4 -5.99 -70.77 24.25
N ALA A 5 -6.84 -71.06 23.26
CA ALA A 5 -8.28 -71.31 23.49
C ALA A 5 -8.94 -72.05 22.30
N PHE A 6 -9.63 -73.14 22.63
CA PHE A 6 -10.47 -74.05 21.83
C PHE A 6 -11.82 -73.37 21.46
N THR A 7 -12.68 -73.82 20.53
CA THR A 7 -13.53 -75.03 20.64
C THR A 7 -14.36 -75.35 19.37
N THR A 8 -14.37 -76.64 19.01
CA THR A 8 -15.46 -77.55 18.57
C THR A 8 -16.56 -77.14 17.57
N ALA A 9 -16.78 -78.00 16.54
CA ALA A 9 -18.03 -78.74 16.33
C ALA A 9 -17.85 -79.85 15.25
N THR A 10 -18.69 -80.88 15.34
CA THR A 10 -18.43 -82.26 14.91
C THR A 10 -19.32 -82.67 13.71
N THR A 11 -18.71 -83.43 12.78
CA THR A 11 -19.23 -84.44 11.81
C THR A 11 -20.43 -84.18 10.88
N ALA A 12 -20.23 -84.52 9.59
CA ALA A 12 -21.06 -85.52 8.90
C ALA A 12 -20.28 -86.18 7.74
N ILE A 13 -20.42 -87.50 7.63
CA ILE A 13 -19.78 -88.43 6.69
C ILE A 13 -20.56 -88.45 5.37
N SER A 14 -19.90 -88.55 4.20
CA SER A 14 -20.49 -89.22 3.03
C SER A 14 -19.46 -89.58 1.95
N ALA A 15 -19.38 -90.89 1.67
CA ALA A 15 -19.01 -91.58 0.42
C ALA A 15 -17.65 -91.29 -0.28
N GLU A 16 -16.82 -92.33 -0.39
CA GLU A 16 -15.71 -92.42 -1.36
C GLU A 16 -16.22 -92.41 -2.81
N PRO A 17 -15.43 -91.86 -3.73
CA PRO A 17 -14.92 -92.72 -4.81
C PRO A 17 -13.44 -92.47 -5.16
N LYS A 18 -12.75 -93.55 -5.52
CA LYS A 18 -11.41 -93.55 -6.15
C LYS A 18 -11.34 -92.58 -7.33
N SER A 19 -10.31 -91.74 -7.40
CA SER A 19 -9.83 -91.19 -8.69
C SER A 19 -8.38 -90.70 -8.60
N SER A 20 -7.58 -91.06 -9.61
CA SER A 20 -6.14 -90.81 -9.69
C SER A 20 -5.84 -89.33 -9.93
N LEU A 21 -4.95 -88.73 -9.12
CA LEU A 21 -4.43 -87.40 -9.39
C LEU A 21 -3.32 -87.47 -10.46
N LEU A 22 -3.69 -87.16 -11.71
CA LEU A 22 -2.77 -86.67 -12.73
C LEU A 22 -2.47 -85.21 -12.41
N THR A 23 -1.22 -84.89 -12.05
CA THR A 23 -0.75 -83.51 -11.88
C THR A 23 -0.62 -82.83 -13.25
N PRO A 24 -1.34 -81.72 -13.54
CA PRO A 24 -1.06 -80.94 -14.73
C PRO A 24 0.22 -80.13 -14.48
N THR A 25 1.24 -80.35 -15.29
CA THR A 25 2.41 -79.47 -15.34
C THR A 25 1.98 -78.17 -16.03
N GLN A 26 1.72 -77.12 -15.26
CA GLN A 26 1.51 -75.79 -15.83
C GLN A 26 2.87 -75.22 -16.24
N SER A 27 3.08 -75.06 -17.54
CA SER A 27 4.20 -74.29 -18.09
C SER A 27 3.84 -72.81 -18.04
N PHE A 28 4.59 -72.03 -17.26
CA PHE A 28 4.48 -70.57 -17.25
C PHE A 28 5.31 -70.00 -18.40
N SER A 29 4.65 -69.31 -19.33
CA SER A 29 5.32 -68.57 -20.40
C SER A 29 6.01 -67.34 -19.81
N THR A 30 7.33 -67.34 -19.73
CA THR A 30 8.12 -66.15 -19.37
C THR A 30 8.17 -65.20 -20.56
N VAL A 31 7.21 -64.27 -20.65
CA VAL A 31 7.34 -63.12 -21.55
C VAL A 31 8.48 -62.26 -21.01
N LYS A 32 9.55 -62.15 -21.78
CA LYS A 32 10.69 -61.29 -21.47
C LYS A 32 10.22 -59.84 -21.54
N SER A 33 9.93 -59.23 -20.37
CA SER A 33 9.67 -57.80 -20.28
C SER A 33 10.98 -57.06 -20.54
N THR A 34 11.17 -56.59 -21.76
CA THR A 34 12.28 -55.68 -22.08
C THR A 34 11.87 -54.29 -21.64
N LEU A 35 12.45 -53.80 -20.54
CA LEU A 35 12.42 -52.37 -20.25
C LEU A 35 12.94 -51.62 -21.50
N PRO A 36 12.28 -50.54 -21.94
CA PRO A 36 12.81 -49.73 -23.02
C PRO A 36 14.21 -49.22 -22.66
N PRO A 37 15.12 -49.07 -23.65
CA PRO A 37 16.44 -48.52 -23.41
C PRO A 37 16.32 -47.12 -22.81
N GLY A 38 17.14 -46.84 -21.79
CA GLY A 38 17.22 -45.50 -21.22
C GLY A 38 17.71 -44.48 -22.26
N PRO A 39 17.45 -43.17 -22.03
CA PRO A 39 17.82 -42.14 -22.99
C PRO A 39 19.32 -42.12 -23.25
N THR A 40 19.66 -42.02 -24.53
CA THR A 40 21.01 -41.89 -25.08
C THR A 40 21.67 -40.59 -24.63
N LEU A 41 22.98 -40.49 -24.81
CA LEU A 41 23.73 -39.27 -24.49
C LEU A 41 23.25 -38.10 -25.37
N GLU A 42 23.01 -38.34 -26.66
CA GLU A 42 22.43 -37.36 -27.59
C GLU A 42 21.08 -36.83 -27.10
N GLU A 43 20.17 -37.69 -26.64
CA GLU A 43 18.86 -37.27 -26.12
C GLU A 43 19.00 -36.41 -24.86
N LYS A 44 19.96 -36.74 -23.98
CA LYS A 44 20.25 -35.93 -22.78
C LYS A 44 20.85 -34.58 -23.13
N VAL A 45 21.75 -34.52 -24.11
CA VAL A 45 22.36 -33.27 -24.58
C VAL A 45 21.31 -32.37 -25.24
N ALA A 46 20.42 -32.95 -26.06
CA ALA A 46 19.33 -32.22 -26.68
C ALA A 46 18.34 -31.64 -25.63
N ALA A 47 17.99 -32.45 -24.61
CA ALA A 47 17.15 -31.99 -23.51
C ALA A 47 17.81 -30.87 -22.70
N LEU A 48 19.12 -30.97 -22.44
CA LEU A 48 19.86 -29.91 -21.74
C LEU A 48 19.95 -28.62 -22.57
N ALA A 49 20.19 -28.73 -23.87
CA ALA A 49 20.20 -27.56 -24.77
C ALA A 49 18.84 -26.85 -24.80
N ALA A 50 17.74 -27.61 -24.82
CA ALA A 50 16.40 -27.06 -24.73
C ALA A 50 16.15 -26.35 -23.39
N LEU A 51 16.61 -26.94 -22.28
CA LEU A 51 16.50 -26.34 -20.95
C LEU A 51 17.31 -25.03 -20.85
N VAL A 52 18.54 -25.00 -21.39
CA VAL A 52 19.38 -23.80 -21.42
C VAL A 52 18.71 -22.69 -22.24
N ALA A 53 18.14 -23.02 -23.41
CA ALA A 53 17.41 -22.05 -24.22
C ALA A 53 16.18 -21.49 -23.49
N GLN A 54 15.45 -22.33 -22.76
CA GLN A 54 14.32 -21.91 -21.94
C GLN A 54 14.77 -20.99 -20.81
N GLN A 55 15.84 -21.35 -20.09
CA GLN A 55 16.40 -20.52 -19.01
C GLN A 55 16.87 -19.16 -19.55
N GLN A 56 17.53 -19.13 -20.71
CA GLN A 56 17.95 -17.87 -21.33
C GLN A 56 16.77 -16.97 -21.67
N SER A 57 15.67 -17.54 -22.18
CA SER A 57 14.45 -16.78 -22.45
C SER A 57 13.82 -16.18 -21.17
N GLN A 58 13.84 -16.94 -20.07
CA GLN A 58 13.38 -16.46 -18.76
C GLN A 58 14.27 -15.33 -18.23
N ILE A 59 15.60 -15.47 -18.35
CA ILE A 59 16.56 -14.43 -17.95
C ILE A 59 16.29 -13.13 -18.72
N ASN A 60 16.18 -13.19 -20.05
CA ASN A 60 15.92 -12.00 -20.86
C ASN A 60 14.60 -11.31 -20.46
N THR A 61 13.58 -12.09 -20.11
CA THR A 61 12.30 -11.55 -19.64
C THR A 61 12.45 -10.83 -18.30
N LEU A 62 13.19 -11.42 -17.36
CA LEU A 62 13.46 -10.82 -16.05
C LEU A 62 14.31 -9.55 -16.17
N GLU A 63 15.32 -9.53 -17.05
CA GLU A 63 16.14 -8.34 -17.32
C GLU A 63 15.29 -7.17 -17.84
N GLN A 64 14.35 -7.46 -18.75
CA GLN A 64 13.44 -6.43 -19.26
C GLN A 64 12.49 -5.93 -18.16
N GLN A 65 11.95 -6.83 -17.34
CA GLN A 65 11.10 -6.44 -16.21
C GLN A 65 11.85 -5.57 -15.20
N LEU A 66 13.10 -5.94 -14.88
CA LEU A 66 13.95 -5.18 -13.96
C LEU A 66 14.25 -3.78 -14.50
N THR A 67 14.55 -3.67 -15.80
CA THR A 67 14.77 -2.38 -16.47
C THR A 67 13.52 -1.50 -16.39
N ASN A 68 12.35 -2.06 -16.68
CA ASN A 68 11.09 -1.32 -16.62
C ASN A 68 10.77 -0.86 -15.19
N GLN A 69 11.03 -1.72 -14.19
CA GLN A 69 10.85 -1.38 -12.78
C GLN A 69 11.82 -0.28 -12.33
N GLY A 70 13.09 -0.33 -12.77
CA GLY A 70 14.07 0.73 -12.50
C GLY A 70 13.59 2.10 -13.01
N ASN A 71 13.16 2.16 -14.27
CA ASN A 71 12.63 3.40 -14.86
C ASN A 71 11.39 3.93 -14.13
N ALA A 72 10.50 3.04 -13.66
CA ALA A 72 9.32 3.43 -12.90
C ALA A 72 9.69 4.02 -11.52
N ILE A 73 10.70 3.45 -10.84
CA ILE A 73 11.20 3.96 -9.57
C ILE A 73 11.81 5.36 -9.74
N GLU A 74 12.62 5.57 -10.79
CA GLU A 74 13.22 6.89 -11.06
C GLU A 74 12.16 7.99 -11.29
N MET A 75 11.08 7.64 -11.99
CA MET A 75 9.93 8.54 -12.19
C MET A 75 9.24 8.86 -10.86
N GLN A 76 8.98 7.85 -10.03
CA GLN A 76 8.35 8.03 -8.73
C GLN A 76 9.20 8.87 -7.77
N ILE A 77 10.53 8.71 -7.80
CA ILE A 77 11.45 9.55 -7.02
C ILE A 77 11.31 11.02 -7.44
N SER A 78 11.35 11.28 -8.75
CA SER A 78 11.24 12.64 -9.29
C SER A 78 9.89 13.31 -8.91
N GLU A 79 8.80 12.54 -8.95
CA GLU A 79 7.48 13.03 -8.50
C GLU A 79 7.45 13.31 -7.00
N CYS A 80 8.09 12.45 -6.20
CA CYS A 80 8.16 12.61 -4.75
C CYS A 80 8.95 13.87 -4.35
N GLU A 81 10.07 14.14 -5.02
CA GLU A 81 10.85 15.38 -4.85
C GLU A 81 10.01 16.62 -5.17
N ALA A 82 9.32 16.62 -6.31
CA ALA A 82 8.45 17.74 -6.69
C ALA A 82 7.29 17.98 -5.69
N ILE A 83 6.76 16.92 -5.09
CA ILE A 83 5.74 17.04 -4.02
C ILE A 83 6.38 17.59 -2.74
N SER A 84 7.56 17.10 -2.36
CA SER A 84 8.30 17.57 -1.19
C SER A 84 8.59 19.07 -1.26
N ASP A 85 9.02 19.56 -2.43
CA ASP A 85 9.27 20.98 -2.65
C ASP A 85 8.00 21.82 -2.49
N ARG A 86 6.86 21.33 -3.02
CA ARG A 86 5.57 22.00 -2.89
C ARG A 86 5.06 22.02 -1.45
N VAL A 87 5.26 20.94 -0.70
CA VAL A 87 4.91 20.87 0.72
C VAL A 87 5.77 21.84 1.53
N THR A 88 7.08 21.86 1.28
CA THR A 88 8.01 22.81 1.93
C THR A 88 7.62 24.26 1.64
N ALA A 89 7.23 24.56 0.39
CA ALA A 89 6.71 25.89 0.04
C ALA A 89 5.38 26.19 0.76
N PHE A 90 4.50 25.20 0.90
CA PHE A 90 3.22 25.35 1.60
C PHE A 90 3.41 25.61 3.10
N GLU A 91 4.30 24.87 3.78
CA GLU A 91 4.59 25.05 5.21
C GLU A 91 5.23 26.41 5.53
N GLN A 92 5.94 27.03 4.58
CA GLN A 92 6.43 28.41 4.75
C GLN A 92 5.31 29.45 4.74
N VAL A 93 4.15 29.10 4.17
CA VAL A 93 3.01 29.98 3.99
C VAL A 93 1.94 29.73 5.05
N PHE A 94 1.73 28.47 5.45
CA PHE A 94 0.69 28.05 6.37
C PHE A 94 1.30 27.25 7.52
N ASP A 95 1.13 27.72 8.75
CA ASP A 95 1.42 26.96 9.96
C ASP A 95 0.10 26.66 10.69
N PHE A 96 -0.10 25.41 11.06
CA PHE A 96 -1.26 24.98 11.85
C PHE A 96 -0.77 24.35 13.14
N SER A 97 -0.80 25.13 14.21
CA SER A 97 -0.33 24.75 15.54
C SER A 97 -1.40 25.12 16.58
N ASP A 98 -1.61 24.23 17.55
CA ASP A 98 -2.54 24.42 18.67
C ASP A 98 -3.97 24.87 18.29
N GLY A 99 -4.46 24.44 17.12
CA GLY A 99 -5.80 24.78 16.61
C GLY A 99 -5.92 26.16 15.96
N VAL A 100 -4.80 26.86 15.76
CA VAL A 100 -4.72 28.15 15.09
C VAL A 100 -4.04 27.98 13.73
N LEU A 101 -4.66 28.51 12.67
CA LEU A 101 -4.05 28.64 11.36
C LEU A 101 -3.35 30.00 11.27
N THR A 102 -2.02 29.98 11.22
CA THR A 102 -1.19 31.16 10.98
C THR A 102 -0.83 31.21 9.50
N ILE A 103 -1.08 32.34 8.84
CA ILE A 103 -0.78 32.56 7.43
C ILE A 103 0.33 33.61 7.32
N ASN A 104 1.45 33.25 6.72
CA ASN A 104 2.55 34.17 6.46
C ASN A 104 2.28 34.99 5.19
N PHE A 105 1.65 36.14 5.35
CA PHE A 105 1.30 37.03 4.25
C PHE A 105 2.51 37.68 3.54
N ALA A 106 3.72 37.63 4.10
CA ALA A 106 4.92 38.14 3.43
C ALA A 106 5.22 37.36 2.12
N ALA A 107 4.72 36.13 2.00
CA ALA A 107 4.89 35.27 0.84
C ALA A 107 3.65 35.25 -0.09
N ILE A 108 2.59 36.01 0.21
CA ILE A 108 1.29 35.91 -0.50
C ILE A 108 0.82 37.29 -0.97
N ALA A 109 0.55 37.41 -2.27
CA ALA A 109 -0.26 38.51 -2.80
C ALA A 109 -1.75 38.10 -2.76
N ILE A 110 -2.55 38.79 -1.96
CA ILE A 110 -4.01 38.57 -1.93
C ILE A 110 -4.67 39.57 -2.87
N SER A 111 -5.40 39.05 -3.86
CA SER A 111 -6.32 39.84 -4.69
C SER A 111 -7.71 39.24 -4.53
N ALA A 112 -8.67 40.07 -4.15
CA ALA A 112 -10.07 39.65 -4.00
C ALA A 112 -10.98 40.78 -4.49
N ASP A 113 -12.10 40.41 -5.10
CA ASP A 113 -13.11 41.37 -5.54
C ASP A 113 -13.82 42.05 -4.35
N GLN A 114 -13.83 41.38 -3.20
CA GLN A 114 -14.38 41.90 -1.95
C GLN A 114 -13.65 41.31 -0.74
N VAL A 115 -13.32 42.16 0.24
CA VAL A 115 -12.81 41.78 1.55
C VAL A 115 -13.75 42.35 2.62
N SER A 116 -14.19 41.52 3.56
CA SER A 116 -15.04 41.92 4.68
C SER A 116 -14.41 41.46 5.99
N ILE A 117 -14.18 42.38 6.92
CA ILE A 117 -13.58 42.11 8.23
C ILE A 117 -14.63 42.45 9.29
N ILE A 118 -15.07 41.43 10.03
CA ILE A 118 -16.01 41.60 11.15
C ILE A 118 -15.21 41.48 12.44
N SER A 119 -14.72 42.61 12.92
CA SER A 119 -13.99 42.70 14.20
C SER A 119 -14.37 43.98 14.93
N PRO A 120 -14.50 43.96 16.27
CA PRO A 120 -14.68 45.18 17.05
C PRO A 120 -13.49 46.15 16.93
N LYS A 121 -12.31 45.65 16.53
CA LYS A 121 -11.12 46.45 16.30
C LYS A 121 -10.28 45.86 15.18
N VAL A 122 -9.86 46.70 14.25
CA VAL A 122 -8.86 46.36 13.23
C VAL A 122 -7.68 47.30 13.47
N GLU A 123 -6.52 46.72 13.75
CA GLU A 123 -5.26 47.46 13.94
C GLU A 123 -4.34 47.16 12.77
N PHE A 124 -3.67 48.21 12.29
CA PHE A 124 -2.65 48.10 11.27
C PHE A 124 -1.35 48.61 11.87
N ASP A 125 -0.33 47.76 11.86
CA ASP A 125 1.04 48.06 12.33
C ASP A 125 1.96 48.59 11.21
N ALA A 126 1.46 48.57 9.97
CA ALA A 126 2.13 49.02 8.77
C ALA A 126 1.30 50.08 8.01
N GLN A 127 1.91 50.66 6.97
CA GLN A 127 1.25 51.63 6.09
C GLN A 127 0.10 50.98 5.32
N VAL A 128 -1.07 51.61 5.35
CA VAL A 128 -2.25 51.21 4.57
C VAL A 128 -2.53 52.26 3.50
N GLU A 129 -2.59 51.83 2.25
CA GLU A 129 -3.02 52.66 1.12
C GLU A 129 -4.41 52.22 0.67
N VAL A 130 -5.37 53.15 0.73
CA VAL A 130 -6.75 52.92 0.30
C VAL A 130 -7.01 53.78 -0.94
N HIS A 131 -7.32 53.12 -2.05
CA HIS A 131 -7.71 53.80 -3.28
C HIS A 131 -9.22 53.64 -3.48
N GLY A 132 -9.97 54.75 -3.44
CA GLY A 132 -11.41 54.76 -3.68
C GLY A 132 -12.19 55.59 -2.68
N LEU A 133 -13.49 55.32 -2.58
CA LEU A 133 -14.42 55.97 -1.66
C LEU A 133 -14.54 55.18 -0.36
N LEU A 134 -14.46 55.88 0.77
CA LEU A 134 -14.69 55.32 2.09
C LEU A 134 -16.06 55.77 2.60
N GLU A 135 -16.95 54.83 2.88
CA GLU A 135 -18.27 55.09 3.48
C GLU A 135 -18.31 54.52 4.90
N ALA A 136 -18.47 55.40 5.90
CA ALA A 136 -18.67 55.01 7.29
C ALA A 136 -20.17 55.07 7.62
N VAL A 137 -20.77 53.92 7.94
CA VAL A 137 -22.23 53.82 8.14
C VAL A 137 -22.68 54.32 9.52
N SER A 138 -21.84 54.21 10.56
CA SER A 138 -22.11 54.77 11.89
C SER A 138 -20.84 54.81 12.73
N ILE A 139 -20.39 56.02 13.08
CA ILE A 139 -19.33 56.21 14.07
C ILE A 139 -20.02 56.53 15.39
N LYS A 140 -20.00 55.58 16.34
CA LYS A 140 -20.50 55.83 17.69
C LYS A 140 -19.40 56.55 18.45
N THR A 141 -19.47 57.88 18.52
CA THR A 141 -18.60 58.67 19.38
C THR A 141 -19.21 58.72 20.78
N GLU A 142 -18.40 58.45 21.80
CA GLU A 142 -18.76 58.84 23.16
C GLU A 142 -18.65 60.37 23.22
N SER A 143 -19.79 61.06 23.15
CA SER A 143 -19.82 62.51 23.33
C SER A 143 -19.41 62.83 24.76
N ILE A 144 -18.31 63.55 24.94
CA ILE A 144 -18.03 64.24 26.20
C ILE A 144 -19.07 65.34 26.30
N ASP A 145 -20.01 65.21 27.22
CA ASP A 145 -20.97 66.27 27.51
C ASP A 145 -20.24 67.45 28.14
N ALA A 146 -20.04 68.52 27.36
CA ALA A 146 -19.36 69.73 27.80
C ALA A 146 -20.07 70.42 28.98
N GLU A 147 -21.33 70.11 29.25
CA GLU A 147 -22.05 70.63 30.42
C GLU A 147 -21.66 69.92 31.74
N THR A 148 -21.04 68.74 31.65
CA THR A 148 -20.41 68.08 32.80
C THR A 148 -18.92 68.36 32.92
N TYR A 149 -18.31 68.99 31.91
CA TYR A 149 -16.91 69.41 31.98
C TYR A 149 -16.79 70.66 32.84
N THR A 150 -16.26 70.51 34.05
CA THR A 150 -15.88 71.63 34.93
C THR A 150 -14.39 71.92 34.73
N PRO A 151 -13.99 72.94 33.95
CA PRO A 151 -12.58 73.27 33.77
C PRO A 151 -12.00 73.71 35.12
N GLY A 152 -11.00 72.99 35.63
CA GLY A 152 -10.33 73.32 36.89
C GLY A 152 -10.71 72.47 38.10
N ALA A 153 -11.57 71.46 37.96
CA ALA A 153 -11.70 70.40 38.97
C ALA A 153 -10.51 69.42 38.89
N GLY A 154 -9.29 69.95 39.02
CA GLY A 154 -8.15 69.12 39.34
C GLY A 154 -8.37 68.56 40.73
N ASN A 155 -8.64 67.26 40.82
CA ASN A 155 -8.37 66.53 42.05
C ASN A 155 -6.84 66.47 42.18
N VAL A 156 -6.28 67.48 42.85
CA VAL A 156 -5.10 67.26 43.66
C VAL A 156 -5.62 66.52 44.88
N LEU A 157 -5.50 65.19 44.85
CA LEU A 157 -5.27 64.22 45.94
C LEU A 157 -5.50 62.80 45.42
#